data_AF-A0A1F8NKV2-F1
#
_entry.id   AF-A0A1F8NKV2-F1
#
_cell.length_a   1.000
_cell.length_b   1.000
_cell.length_c   1.000
_cell.angle_alpha   90.00
_cell.angle_beta   90.00
_cell.angle_gamma   90.00
#
_symmetry.space_group_name_H-M   'P 1'
#
loop_
_entity.id
_entity.type
_entity.pdbx_description
1 polymer ?
#
loop_
_entity_poly.entity_id
_entity_poly.type
_entity_poly.pdbx_seq_one_letter_code
_entity_poly.pdbx_strand_id
1 'polypeptide(L)'
;MPESFADLKSRILEARPVCEICDIARGIELHHCIVHDSKQLHKLVTVEENLMVVYIGCHPYANGIEVRRRFASLQIERGYDIRTWYVSLPLRFREQWILDL
;
A
#
# COMPACT_ATOMS: atom_id res chain seq x y z
N MET A 1 -8.30 -0.29 21.85
CA MET A 1 -9.29 -0.43 20.76
C MET A 1 -8.51 -0.51 19.46
N PRO A 2 -8.94 -1.30 18.45
CA PRO A 2 -8.28 -1.28 17.15
C PRO A 2 -8.30 0.15 16.58
N GLU A 3 -7.19 0.58 15.98
CA GLU A 3 -7.05 1.89 15.31
C GLU A 3 -8.17 2.06 14.27
N SER A 4 -8.81 3.24 14.22
CA SER A 4 -9.80 3.50 13.18
C SER A 4 -9.11 3.75 11.83
N PHE A 5 -9.82 3.50 10.72
CA PHE A 5 -9.26 3.82 9.41
C PHE A 5 -8.95 5.32 9.25
N ALA A 6 -9.71 6.19 9.92
CA ALA A 6 -9.44 7.63 9.90
C ALA A 6 -8.11 7.96 10.59
N ASP A 7 -7.83 7.34 11.74
CA ASP A 7 -6.57 7.54 12.48
C ASP A 7 -5.38 7.00 11.69
N LEU A 8 -5.50 5.78 11.15
CA LEU A 8 -4.50 5.18 10.27
C LEU A 8 -4.21 6.09 9.07
N LYS A 9 -5.27 6.61 8.43
CA LYS A 9 -5.13 7.50 7.29
C LYS A 9 -4.41 8.79 7.66
N SER A 10 -4.81 9.45 8.74
CA SER A 10 -4.18 10.69 9.20
C SER A 10 -2.70 10.47 9.48
N ARG A 11 -2.36 9.43 10.25
CA ARG A 11 -0.97 9.08 10.59
C ARG A 11 -0.10 8.86 9.36
N ILE A 12 -0.61 8.13 8.37
CA ILE A 12 0.09 7.89 7.11
C ILE A 12 0.31 9.20 6.35
N LEU A 13 -0.72 10.01 6.18
CA LEU A 13 -0.64 11.24 5.39
C LEU A 13 0.20 12.33 6.07
N GLU A 14 0.26 12.33 7.41
CA GLU A 14 1.17 13.19 8.17
C GLU A 14 2.64 12.79 7.98
N ALA A 15 2.94 11.49 8.01
CA ALA A 15 4.29 10.98 7.78
C ALA A 15 4.74 11.06 6.31
N ARG A 16 3.78 10.96 5.38
CA ARG A 16 4.00 10.85 3.93
C ARG A 16 3.07 11.83 3.18
N PRO A 17 3.35 13.14 3.19
CA PRO A 17 2.42 14.15 2.71
C PRO A 17 2.45 14.35 1.18
N VAL A 18 3.13 13.49 0.43
CA VAL A 18 3.29 13.60 -1.03
C VAL A 18 2.97 12.28 -1.72
N CYS A 19 2.52 12.37 -2.98
CA CYS A 19 2.33 11.22 -3.84
C CYS A 19 3.63 10.44 -4.02
N GLU A 20 3.62 9.13 -3.75
CA GLU A 20 4.79 8.26 -3.87
C GLU A 20 5.16 7.93 -5.34
N ILE A 21 4.36 8.40 -6.29
CA ILE A 21 4.59 8.25 -7.74
C ILE A 21 5.22 9.52 -8.34
N CYS A 22 4.72 10.71 -7.97
CA CYS A 22 5.03 11.98 -8.65
C CYS A 22 5.34 13.16 -7.72
N ASP A 23 5.44 12.94 -6.41
CA ASP A 23 5.81 13.92 -5.38
C ASP A 23 4.84 15.12 -5.22
N ILE A 24 3.64 15.06 -5.80
CA ILE A 24 2.58 16.08 -5.62
C ILE A 24 1.89 15.91 -4.25
N ALA A 25 1.78 17.00 -3.49
CA ALA A 25 1.17 17.01 -2.14
C ALA A 25 -0.35 17.21 -2.10
N ARG A 26 -0.96 17.76 -3.16
CA ARG A 26 -2.39 18.10 -3.17
C ARG A 26 -3.25 16.93 -3.66
N GLY A 27 -4.45 16.78 -3.10
CA GLY A 27 -5.41 15.78 -3.56
C GLY A 27 -4.89 14.35 -3.41
N ILE A 28 -4.22 14.09 -2.28
CA ILE A 28 -3.67 12.78 -1.93
C ILE A 28 -4.73 11.86 -1.32
N GLU A 29 -4.67 10.59 -1.68
CA GLU A 29 -5.49 9.51 -1.16
C GLU A 29 -4.63 8.28 -0.85
N LEU A 30 -5.24 7.28 -0.22
CA LEU A 30 -4.57 6.00 0.04
C LEU A 30 -5.06 4.96 -0.94
N HIS A 31 -4.12 4.25 -1.54
CA HIS A 31 -4.36 3.17 -2.49
C HIS A 31 -3.79 1.86 -1.96
N HIS A 32 -4.57 0.78 -2.03
CA HIS A 32 -4.10 -0.56 -1.70
C HIS A 32 -3.21 -1.09 -2.81
N CYS A 33 -1.91 -1.23 -2.53
CA CYS A 33 -0.93 -1.67 -3.51
C CYS A 33 -1.08 -3.14 -3.89
N ILE A 34 -1.41 -4.01 -2.93
CA ILE A 34 -1.70 -5.42 -3.17
C ILE A 34 -3.19 -5.59 -3.42
N VAL A 35 -3.50 -6.09 -4.61
CA VAL A 35 -4.86 -6.32 -5.07
C VAL A 35 -5.39 -7.63 -4.48
N HIS A 36 -6.60 -7.58 -3.94
CA HIS A 36 -7.35 -8.78 -3.58
C HIS A 36 -8.75 -8.72 -4.21
N ASP A 37 -9.26 -9.88 -4.59
CA ASP A 37 -10.59 -10.03 -5.19
C ASP A 37 -11.72 -10.10 -4.14
N SER A 38 -11.38 -10.42 -2.89
CA SER A 38 -12.36 -10.66 -1.82
C SER A 38 -12.56 -9.45 -0.90
N LYS A 39 -13.78 -8.92 -0.82
CA LYS A 39 -14.13 -7.85 0.15
C LYS A 39 -13.83 -8.22 1.61
N GLN A 40 -13.76 -9.51 1.94
CA GLN A 40 -13.43 -9.97 3.30
C GLN A 40 -11.98 -9.68 3.67
N LEU A 41 -11.08 -9.62 2.69
CA LEU A 41 -9.66 -9.33 2.89
C LEU A 41 -9.38 -7.82 2.98
N HIS A 42 -10.34 -6.97 2.61
CA HIS A 42 -10.14 -5.51 2.60
C HIS A 42 -9.66 -4.98 3.96
N LYS A 43 -10.18 -5.53 5.07
CA LYS A 43 -9.72 -5.15 6.41
C LYS A 43 -8.28 -5.62 6.69
N LEU A 44 -7.91 -6.82 6.25
CA LEU A 44 -6.58 -7.41 6.47
C LEU A 44 -5.49 -6.70 5.65
N VAL A 45 -5.87 -6.13 4.51
CA VAL A 45 -4.95 -5.40 3.64
C VAL A 45 -4.98 -3.89 3.84
N THR A 46 -5.88 -3.38 4.69
CA THR A 46 -5.92 -1.96 5.09
C THR A 46 -4.95 -1.78 6.25
N VAL A 47 -3.68 -1.90 5.93
CA VAL A 47 -2.55 -1.78 6.85
C VAL A 47 -1.50 -0.89 6.22
N GLU A 48 -0.65 -0.28 7.04
CA GLU A 48 0.31 0.71 6.56
C GLU A 48 1.29 0.15 5.52
N GLU A 49 1.65 -1.12 5.68
CA GLU A 49 2.47 -1.95 4.79
C GLU A 49 1.97 -1.91 3.34
N ASN A 50 0.66 -1.74 3.14
CA ASN A 50 -0.01 -1.88 1.85
C ASN A 50 -0.65 -0.60 1.32
N LEU A 51 -0.61 0.49 2.09
CA LEU A 51 -1.27 1.75 1.73
C LEU A 51 -0.25 2.72 1.14
N MET A 52 -0.37 2.90 -0.18
CA MET A 52 0.40 3.86 -0.97
C MET A 52 -0.27 5.23 -0.91
N VAL A 53 0.51 6.30 -0.72
CA VAL A 53 0.00 7.67 -0.82
C VAL A 53 0.04 8.09 -2.27
N VAL A 54 -1.12 8.41 -2.85
CA VAL A 54 -1.24 8.68 -4.28
C VAL A 54 -2.01 9.97 -4.52
N TYR A 55 -1.49 10.82 -5.41
CA TYR A 55 -2.27 11.90 -6.00
C TYR A 55 -3.41 11.32 -6.84
N ILE A 56 -4.61 11.87 -6.74
CA ILE A 56 -5.80 11.41 -7.50
C ILE A 56 -5.55 11.29 -9.02
N GLY A 57 -4.71 12.15 -9.61
CA GLY A 57 -4.36 12.06 -11.03
C GLY A 57 -3.40 10.91 -11.37
N CYS A 58 -2.72 10.35 -10.37
CA CYS A 58 -1.84 9.20 -10.51
C CYS A 58 -2.51 7.86 -10.14
N HIS A 59 -3.69 7.87 -9.53
CA HIS A 59 -4.41 6.66 -9.12
C HIS A 59 -4.60 5.63 -10.25
N PRO A 60 -4.90 6.01 -11.52
CA PRO A 60 -5.00 5.04 -12.61
C PRO A 60 -3.72 4.24 -12.89
N TYR A 61 -2.56 4.76 -12.48
CA TYR A 61 -1.25 4.12 -12.70
C TYR A 61 -0.74 3.34 -11.49
N ALA A 62 -1.39 3.45 -10.33
CA ALA A 62 -0.92 2.87 -9.07
C ALA A 62 -0.87 1.33 -9.09
N ASN A 63 -1.69 0.70 -9.94
CA ASN A 63 -1.67 -0.75 -10.15
C ASN A 63 -0.54 -1.25 -11.07
N GLY A 64 0.26 -0.35 -11.67
CA GLY A 64 1.36 -0.71 -12.54
C GLY A 64 2.45 -1.49 -11.80
N ILE A 65 2.92 -2.61 -12.36
CA ILE A 65 3.89 -3.50 -11.70
C ILE A 65 5.16 -2.79 -11.23
N GLU A 66 5.72 -1.90 -12.05
CA GLU A 66 6.89 -1.09 -11.71
C GLU A 66 6.62 -0.16 -10.53
N VAL A 67 5.44 0.48 -10.50
CA VAL A 67 5.02 1.36 -9.41
C VAL A 67 4.90 0.58 -8.10
N ARG A 68 4.29 -0.61 -8.16
CA ARG A 68 4.09 -1.47 -7.00
C ARG A 68 5.40 -2.05 -6.45
N ARG A 69 6.34 -2.41 -7.33
CA ARG A 69 7.71 -2.82 -6.95
C ARG A 69 8.48 -1.70 -6.28
N ARG A 70 8.42 -0.48 -6.85
CA ARG A 70 9.02 0.71 -6.24
C ARG A 70 8.43 0.97 -4.85
N PHE A 71 7.10 0.92 -4.71
CA PHE A 71 6.44 1.05 -3.42
C PHE A 71 6.90 -0.01 -2.42
N ALA A 72 6.95 -1.29 -2.82
CA ALA A 72 7.40 -2.35 -1.93
C ALA A 72 8.85 -2.13 -1.45
N SER A 73 9.73 -1.63 -2.33
CA SER A 73 11.10 -1.25 -1.97
C SER A 73 11.12 -0.11 -0.95
N LEU A 74 10.32 0.94 -1.16
CA LEU A 74 10.19 2.05 -0.20
C LEU A 74 9.67 1.58 1.17
N GLN A 75 8.78 0.59 1.21
CA GLN A 75 8.29 0.04 2.46
C GLN A 75 9.36 -0.75 3.20
N ILE A 76 10.19 -1.51 2.48
CA ILE A 76 11.35 -2.19 3.07
C ILE A 76 12.33 -1.16 3.66
N GLU A 77 12.60 -0.06 2.93
CA GLU A 77 13.43 1.05 3.43
C GLU A 77 12.85 1.71 4.70
N ARG A 78 11.52 1.74 4.83
CA ARG A 78 10.82 2.22 6.04
C ARG A 78 10.82 1.20 7.19
N GLY A 79 11.37 0.00 6.97
CA GLY A 79 11.51 -1.05 7.98
C GLY A 79 10.36 -2.07 8.02
N TYR A 80 9.48 -2.08 7.02
CA TYR A 80 8.40 -3.09 6.94
C TYR A 80 8.89 -4.39 6.31
N ASP A 81 8.53 -5.52 6.91
CA ASP A 81 8.69 -6.85 6.31
C ASP A 81 7.48 -7.21 5.43
N ILE A 82 7.46 -6.59 4.25
CA ILE A 82 6.36 -6.75 3.27
C ILE A 82 6.21 -8.21 2.83
N ARG A 83 7.30 -8.94 2.69
CA ARG A 83 7.28 -10.32 2.22
C ARG A 83 6.63 -11.23 3.26
N THR A 84 7.07 -11.17 4.51
CA THR A 84 6.49 -11.99 5.58
C THR A 84 5.03 -11.65 5.80
N TRP A 85 4.68 -10.34 5.83
CA TRP A 85 3.29 -9.91 5.91
C TRP A 85 2.46 -10.47 4.75
N TYR A 86 2.93 -10.35 3.51
CA TYR A 86 2.23 -10.87 2.34
C TYR A 86 2.03 -12.39 2.39
N VAL A 87 3.05 -13.14 2.82
CA VAL A 87 2.97 -14.60 3.00
C VAL A 87 1.92 -14.98 4.05
N SER A 88 1.74 -14.18 5.08
CA SER A 88 0.72 -14.42 6.12
C SER A 88 -0.72 -14.29 5.64
N LEU A 89 -0.96 -13.55 4.54
CA LEU A 89 -2.31 -13.30 4.05
C LEU A 89 -2.94 -14.58 3.48
N PRO A 90 -4.24 -14.84 3.77
CA PRO A 90 -4.97 -16.01 3.25
C PRO A 90 -5.43 -15.78 1.80
N LEU A 91 -4.48 -15.54 0.90
CA LEU A 91 -4.74 -15.28 -0.52
C LEU A 91 -4.86 -16.59 -1.29
N ARG A 92 -5.85 -16.64 -2.21
CA ARG A 92 -5.99 -17.76 -3.16
C ARG A 92 -4.91 -17.76 -4.22
N PHE A 93 -4.50 -16.57 -4.67
CA PHE A 93 -3.47 -16.36 -5.67
C PHE A 93 -2.40 -15.43 -5.10
N ARG A 94 -1.14 -15.78 -5.36
CA ARG A 94 0.01 -14.98 -4.93
C ARG A 94 0.73 -14.44 -6.16
N GLU A 95 1.12 -13.19 -6.07
CA GLU A 95 1.93 -12.52 -7.07
C GLU A 95 3.39 -12.84 -6.83
N GLN A 96 3.99 -13.58 -7.77
CA GLN A 96 5.36 -14.09 -7.63
C GLN A 96 6.38 -12.97 -7.38
N TRP A 97 6.18 -11.80 -8.00
CA TRP A 97 7.11 -10.69 -7.89
C TRP A 97 7.30 -10.17 -6.46
N ILE A 98 6.32 -10.36 -5.56
CA ILE A 98 6.45 -9.98 -4.13
C ILE A 98 7.31 -11.00 -3.38
N LEU A 99 7.26 -12.26 -3.79
CA LEU A 99 8.04 -13.33 -3.20
C LEU A 99 9.51 -13.30 -3.62
N ASP A 100 9.82 -12.57 -4.69
CA ASP A 100 11.16 -12.37 -5.24
C ASP A 100 11.84 -11.09 -4.71
N LEU A 101 11.16 -10.31 -3.86
CA LEU A 101 11.74 -9.20 -3.09
C LEU A 101 12.66 -9.73 -1.98
#